data_AF-A0A537XDF0-F1
#
_entry.id   AF-A0A537XDF0-F1
#
_cell.length_a   1.000
_cell.length_b   1.000
_cell.length_c   1.000
_cell.angle_alpha   90.00
_cell.angle_beta   90.00
_cell.angle_gamma   90.00
#
_symmetry.space_group_name_H-M   'P 1'
#
loop_
_entity.id
_entity.type
_entity.pdbx_description
1 polymer ?
#
loop_
_entity_poly.entity_id
_entity_poly.type
_entity_poly.pdbx_seq_one_letter_code
_entity_poly.pdbx_strand_id
1 'polypeptide(L)'
;MLRRPAAAAVPLQRLLLGLGALALLVALAFQLHWARLEGTGHDLASRRGLDQAGLARAQRDFERVRAHAPGTDALVAEGELALFHGRPGQALAPLLAAVRAEPQNALAWQLIAQASDGIDDQLAARADAQLDRLKPPLGRRPAR
;
A
#
# COMPACT_ATOMS: atom_id res chain seq x y z
N MET A 1 39.78 44.99 -18.86
CA MET A 1 39.55 43.64 -19.41
C MET A 1 38.55 42.90 -18.52
N LEU A 2 37.25 42.87 -18.87
CA LEU A 2 36.23 42.06 -18.20
C LEU A 2 35.14 41.70 -19.24
N ARG A 3 35.32 40.58 -19.95
CA ARG A 3 34.27 40.01 -20.83
C ARG A 3 33.37 39.14 -19.96
N ARG A 4 32.14 39.58 -19.70
CA ARG A 4 31.09 38.75 -19.07
C ARG A 4 30.50 37.78 -20.09
N PRO A 5 30.56 36.45 -19.88
CA PRO A 5 29.77 35.50 -20.67
C PRO A 5 28.37 35.41 -20.06
N ALA A 6 27.37 36.08 -20.65
CA ALA A 6 26.01 36.13 -20.08
C ALA A 6 24.89 35.72 -21.05
N ALA A 7 25.19 35.10 -22.20
CA ALA A 7 24.16 34.80 -23.22
C ALA A 7 23.70 33.33 -23.25
N ALA A 8 24.47 32.38 -22.71
CA ALA A 8 24.17 30.94 -22.86
C ALA A 8 23.34 30.32 -21.71
N ALA A 9 23.15 31.04 -20.58
CA ALA A 9 22.50 30.47 -19.39
C ALA A 9 20.96 30.39 -19.48
N VAL A 10 20.34 31.30 -20.24
CA VAL A 10 18.88 31.40 -20.35
C VAL A 10 18.21 30.20 -21.05
N PRO A 11 18.73 29.65 -22.18
CA PRO A 11 18.09 28.50 -22.82
C PRO A 11 18.21 27.22 -21.98
N LEU A 12 19.34 26.99 -21.32
CA LEU A 12 19.54 25.82 -20.45
C LEU A 12 18.59 25.84 -19.25
N GLN A 13 18.44 27.00 -18.60
CA GLN A 13 17.53 27.15 -17.46
C GLN A 13 16.07 26.90 -17.85
N ARG A 14 15.63 27.37 -19.02
CA ARG A 14 14.28 27.10 -19.55
C ARG A 14 14.07 25.62 -19.86
N LEU A 15 15.09 24.96 -20.38
CA LEU A 15 15.05 23.52 -20.71
C LEU A 15 14.98 22.67 -19.43
N LEU A 16 15.76 23.03 -18.40
CA LEU A 16 15.70 22.38 -17.08
C LEU A 16 14.36 22.61 -16.39
N LEU A 17 13.80 23.83 -16.44
CA LEU A 17 12.46 24.13 -15.92
C LEU A 17 11.38 23.33 -16.65
N GLY A 18 11.48 23.22 -17.98
CA GLY A 18 10.55 22.43 -18.79
C GLY A 18 10.59 20.94 -18.43
N LEU A 19 11.79 20.37 -18.29
CA LEU A 19 11.96 18.97 -17.88
C LEU A 19 11.48 18.74 -16.44
N GLY A 20 11.76 19.66 -15.53
CA GLY A 20 11.29 19.59 -14.14
C GLY A 20 9.76 19.63 -14.05
N ALA A 21 9.12 20.52 -14.81
CA ALA A 21 7.65 20.59 -14.88
C ALA A 21 7.05 19.30 -15.45
N LEU A 22 7.64 18.73 -16.49
CA LEU A 22 7.19 17.47 -17.09
C LEU A 22 7.31 16.31 -16.09
N ALA A 23 8.43 16.20 -15.38
CA ALA A 23 8.63 15.17 -14.36
C ALA A 23 7.60 15.27 -13.22
N LEU A 24 7.30 16.49 -12.77
CA LEU A 24 6.24 16.76 -11.79
C LEU A 24 4.86 16.31 -12.26
N LEU A 25 4.51 16.60 -13.52
CA LEU A 25 3.23 16.19 -14.10
C LEU A 25 3.10 14.66 -14.18
N VAL A 26 4.18 13.96 -14.56
CA VAL A 26 4.20 12.49 -14.62
C VAL A 26 4.06 11.90 -13.21
N ALA A 27 4.79 12.41 -12.23
CA ALA A 27 4.68 11.97 -10.84
C ALA A 27 3.27 12.18 -10.28
N LEU A 28 2.65 13.33 -10.57
CA LEU A 28 1.29 13.64 -10.14
C LEU A 28 0.26 12.72 -10.81
N ALA A 29 0.39 12.45 -12.11
CA ALA A 29 -0.48 11.54 -12.83
C ALA A 29 -0.38 10.11 -12.27
N PHE A 30 0.82 9.67 -11.90
CA PHE A 30 1.04 8.39 -11.25
C PHE A 30 0.37 8.32 -9.88
N GLN A 31 0.52 9.35 -9.05
CA GLN A 31 -0.15 9.42 -7.74
C GLN A 31 -1.67 9.45 -7.85
N LEU A 32 -2.23 10.20 -8.80
CA LEU A 32 -3.68 10.25 -9.04
C LEU A 32 -4.23 8.92 -9.57
N HIS A 33 -3.45 8.23 -10.41
CA HIS A 33 -3.80 6.91 -10.90
C HIS A 33 -3.85 5.88 -9.76
N TRP A 34 -2.86 5.92 -8.86
CA TRP A 34 -2.82 5.06 -7.68
C TRP A 34 -3.97 5.41 -6.71
N ALA A 35 -4.17 6.68 -6.37
CA ALA A 35 -5.30 7.08 -5.50
C ALA A 35 -6.67 6.65 -6.06
N ARG A 36 -6.84 6.62 -7.39
CA ARG A 36 -8.04 6.07 -8.04
C ARG A 36 -8.15 4.55 -7.90
N LEU A 37 -7.05 3.82 -8.06
CA LEU A 37 -7.03 2.36 -7.88
C LEU A 37 -7.32 1.98 -6.43
N GLU A 38 -6.74 2.68 -5.46
CA GLU A 38 -7.05 2.54 -4.03
C GLU A 38 -8.53 2.86 -3.75
N GLY A 39 -9.04 3.99 -4.26
CA GLY A 39 -10.44 4.37 -4.09
C GLY A 39 -11.41 3.37 -4.72
N THR A 40 -11.07 2.77 -5.86
CA THR A 40 -11.88 1.73 -6.51
C THR A 40 -11.80 0.41 -5.75
N GLY A 41 -10.62 0.05 -5.24
CA GLY A 41 -10.41 -1.13 -4.41
C GLY A 41 -11.20 -1.06 -3.10
N HIS A 42 -11.18 0.08 -2.42
CA HIS A 42 -12.00 0.34 -1.23
C HIS A 42 -13.50 0.42 -1.56
N ASP A 43 -13.91 1.03 -2.68
CA ASP A 43 -15.33 1.04 -3.09
C ASP A 43 -15.83 -0.39 -3.36
N LEU A 44 -15.03 -1.23 -4.03
CA LEU A 44 -15.35 -2.64 -4.28
C LEU A 44 -15.34 -3.46 -2.99
N ALA A 45 -14.36 -3.26 -2.12
CA ALA A 45 -14.33 -3.90 -0.81
C ALA A 45 -15.50 -3.47 0.08
N SER A 46 -15.99 -2.23 -0.05
CA SER A 46 -17.14 -1.73 0.72
C SER A 46 -18.49 -2.25 0.21
N ARG A 47 -18.56 -2.78 -1.01
CA ARG A 47 -19.79 -3.38 -1.57
C ARG A 47 -20.04 -4.74 -0.94
N ARG A 48 -20.87 -4.74 0.12
CA ARG A 48 -21.49 -5.96 0.64
C ARG A 48 -22.16 -6.72 -0.51
N GLY A 49 -21.83 -8.01 -0.62
CA GLY A 49 -22.52 -8.93 -1.54
C GLY A 49 -21.91 -9.09 -2.93
N LEU A 50 -20.60 -8.83 -3.12
CA LEU A 50 -19.92 -9.35 -4.31
C LEU A 50 -20.13 -10.86 -4.41
N ASP A 51 -20.60 -11.30 -5.56
CA ASP A 51 -20.69 -12.72 -5.88
C ASP A 51 -19.29 -13.33 -6.10
N GLN A 52 -19.24 -14.65 -6.24
CA GLN A 52 -17.98 -15.38 -6.47
C GLN A 52 -17.23 -14.85 -7.71
N ALA A 53 -17.97 -14.44 -8.74
CA ALA A 53 -17.39 -13.92 -9.97
C ALA A 53 -16.73 -12.54 -9.77
N GLY A 54 -17.39 -11.66 -9.01
CA GLY A 54 -16.89 -10.34 -8.62
C GLY A 54 -15.62 -10.44 -7.78
N LEU A 55 -15.60 -11.34 -6.80
CA LEU A 55 -14.41 -11.63 -5.98
C LEU A 55 -13.24 -12.13 -6.83
N ALA A 56 -13.48 -13.10 -7.71
CA ALA A 56 -12.45 -13.62 -8.60
C ALA A 56 -11.93 -12.57 -9.59
N ARG A 57 -12.78 -11.63 -9.99
CA ARG A 57 -12.37 -10.50 -10.84
C ARG A 57 -11.48 -9.53 -10.07
N ALA A 58 -11.87 -9.14 -8.86
CA ALA A 58 -11.06 -8.26 -8.02
C ALA A 58 -9.68 -8.84 -7.71
N GLN A 59 -9.60 -10.15 -7.42
CA GLN A 59 -8.32 -10.85 -7.26
C GLN A 59 -7.43 -10.74 -8.50
N ARG A 60 -7.97 -11.04 -9.69
CA ARG A 60 -7.21 -10.89 -10.96
C ARG A 60 -6.76 -9.46 -11.22
N ASP A 61 -7.57 -8.47 -10.83
CA ASP A 61 -7.19 -7.06 -11.00
C ASP A 61 -6.04 -6.69 -10.04
N PHE A 62 -6.05 -7.17 -8.79
CA PHE A 62 -4.90 -7.00 -7.87
C PHE A 62 -3.64 -7.72 -8.35
N GLU A 63 -3.76 -8.91 -8.93
CA GLU A 63 -2.62 -9.62 -9.54
C GLU A 63 -1.97 -8.81 -10.66
N ARG A 64 -2.77 -8.16 -11.51
CA ARG A 64 -2.28 -7.27 -12.57
C ARG A 64 -1.60 -6.03 -12.00
N VAL A 65 -2.18 -5.42 -10.96
CA VAL A 65 -1.55 -4.27 -10.29
C VAL A 65 -0.19 -4.67 -9.75
N ARG A 66 -0.07 -5.83 -9.10
CA ARG A 66 1.20 -6.36 -8.59
C ARG A 66 2.25 -6.61 -9.67
N ALA A 67 1.82 -6.96 -10.89
CA ALA A 67 2.73 -7.13 -12.03
C ALA A 67 3.35 -5.81 -12.52
N HIS A 68 2.74 -4.67 -12.19
CA HIS A 68 3.13 -3.36 -12.74
C HIS A 68 3.51 -2.32 -11.69
N ALA A 69 3.11 -2.50 -10.43
CA ALA A 69 3.42 -1.62 -9.32
C ALA A 69 4.27 -2.38 -8.29
N PRO A 70 5.57 -2.05 -8.14
CA PRO A 70 6.36 -2.57 -7.05
C PRO A 70 5.86 -1.96 -5.72
N GLY A 71 5.31 -2.79 -4.84
CA GLY A 71 4.80 -2.38 -3.53
C GLY A 71 3.96 -3.47 -2.87
N THR A 72 3.71 -3.32 -1.56
CA THR A 72 2.87 -4.28 -0.80
C THR A 72 1.39 -3.93 -0.78
N ASP A 73 0.99 -2.76 -1.28
CA ASP A 73 -0.40 -2.28 -1.21
C ASP A 73 -1.40 -3.24 -1.86
N ALA A 74 -1.07 -3.79 -3.03
CA ALA A 74 -1.92 -4.77 -3.70
C ALA A 74 -2.08 -6.07 -2.90
N LEU A 75 -1.03 -6.49 -2.17
CA LEU A 75 -1.09 -7.67 -1.30
C LEU A 75 -1.94 -7.40 -0.06
N VAL A 76 -1.83 -6.19 0.52
CA VAL A 76 -2.65 -5.76 1.65
C VAL A 76 -4.12 -5.69 1.25
N ALA A 77 -4.43 -5.07 0.11
CA ALA A 77 -5.79 -4.96 -0.40
C ALA A 77 -6.40 -6.32 -0.76
N GLU A 78 -5.62 -7.25 -1.32
CA GLU A 78 -6.06 -8.62 -1.59
C GLU A 78 -6.44 -9.36 -0.29
N GLY A 79 -5.62 -9.21 0.76
CA GLY A 79 -5.89 -9.77 2.08
C GLY A 79 -7.12 -9.15 2.76
N GLU A 80 -7.24 -7.83 2.70
CA GLU A 80 -8.38 -7.08 3.24
C GLU A 80 -9.70 -7.49 2.55
N LEU A 81 -9.71 -7.62 1.22
CA LEU A 81 -10.87 -8.10 0.47
C LEU A 81 -11.28 -9.50 0.93
N ALA A 82 -10.32 -10.42 1.09
CA ALA A 82 -10.60 -11.77 1.55
C ALA A 82 -11.21 -11.78 2.96
N LEU A 83 -10.69 -10.95 3.88
CA LEU A 83 -11.24 -10.77 5.23
C LEU A 83 -12.68 -10.24 5.20
N PHE A 84 -12.94 -9.18 4.42
CA PHE A 84 -14.26 -8.55 4.33
C PHE A 84 -15.34 -9.53 3.84
N HIS A 85 -14.95 -10.48 2.99
CA HIS A 85 -15.84 -11.51 2.47
C HIS A 85 -15.82 -12.84 3.25
N GLY A 86 -15.32 -12.83 4.48
CA GLY A 86 -15.38 -13.97 5.39
C GLY A 86 -14.46 -15.12 5.00
N ARG A 87 -13.32 -14.82 4.36
CA ARG A 87 -12.30 -15.80 3.95
C ARG A 87 -10.96 -15.56 4.65
N PRO A 88 -10.92 -15.60 5.99
CA PRO A 88 -9.70 -15.29 6.76
C PRO A 88 -8.50 -16.17 6.35
N GLY A 89 -8.70 -17.46 6.09
CA GLY A 89 -7.63 -18.36 5.64
C GLY A 89 -7.02 -17.97 4.28
N GLN A 90 -7.81 -17.40 3.35
CA GLN A 90 -7.30 -16.93 2.06
C GLN A 90 -6.56 -15.58 2.19
N ALA A 91 -6.90 -14.79 3.21
CA ALA A 91 -6.25 -13.50 3.46
C ALA A 91 -4.78 -13.66 3.92
N LEU A 92 -4.46 -14.74 4.62
CA LEU A 92 -3.13 -14.90 5.25
C LEU A 92 -1.98 -14.94 4.24
N ALA A 93 -2.15 -15.62 3.09
CA ALA A 93 -1.07 -15.77 2.11
C ALA A 93 -0.57 -14.42 1.54
N PRO A 94 -1.42 -13.54 0.98
CA PRO A 94 -0.98 -12.25 0.50
C PRO A 94 -0.50 -11.33 1.63
N LEU A 95 -1.13 -11.34 2.80
CA LEU A 95 -0.70 -10.53 3.94
C LEU A 95 0.67 -10.94 4.48
N LEU A 96 0.96 -12.23 4.58
CA LEU A 96 2.28 -12.74 4.96
C LEU A 96 3.34 -12.37 3.91
N ALA A 97 2.98 -12.34 2.63
CA ALA A 97 3.87 -11.83 1.59
C ALA A 97 4.13 -10.33 1.76
N ALA A 98 3.11 -9.53 2.12
CA ALA A 98 3.25 -8.11 2.38
C ALA A 98 4.24 -7.84 3.51
N VAL A 99 4.10 -8.46 4.68
CA VAL A 99 5.02 -8.23 5.82
C VAL A 99 6.42 -8.81 5.60
N ARG A 100 6.60 -9.79 4.71
CA ARG A 100 7.95 -10.24 4.31
C ARG A 100 8.67 -9.18 3.47
N ALA A 101 7.95 -8.50 2.58
CA ALA A 101 8.51 -7.44 1.75
C ALA A 101 8.66 -6.12 2.53
N GLU A 102 7.69 -5.80 3.38
CA GLU A 102 7.67 -4.59 4.21
C GLU A 102 7.35 -4.95 5.67
N PRO A 103 8.35 -5.34 6.48
CA PRO A 103 8.14 -5.74 7.88
C PRO A 103 7.56 -4.65 8.77
N GLN A 104 7.59 -3.39 8.32
CA GLN A 104 7.12 -2.21 9.05
C GLN A 104 5.67 -1.83 8.68
N ASN A 105 5.02 -2.59 7.80
CA ASN A 105 3.65 -2.34 7.40
C ASN A 105 2.68 -2.74 8.52
N ALA A 106 2.34 -1.77 9.37
CA ALA A 106 1.47 -1.97 10.53
C ALA A 106 0.05 -2.41 10.13
N LEU A 107 -0.46 -1.98 8.97
CA LEU A 107 -1.78 -2.39 8.49
C LEU A 107 -1.78 -3.88 8.13
N ALA A 108 -0.74 -4.37 7.44
CA ALA A 108 -0.60 -5.79 7.12
C ALA A 108 -0.54 -6.66 8.40
N TRP A 109 0.20 -6.23 9.43
CA TRP A 109 0.23 -6.94 10.72
C TRP A 109 -1.14 -6.96 11.42
N GLN A 110 -1.87 -5.84 11.42
CA GLN A 110 -3.22 -5.77 11.98
C GLN A 110 -4.17 -6.75 11.27
N LEU A 111 -4.12 -6.81 9.93
CA LEU A 111 -4.95 -7.74 9.15
C LEU A 111 -4.52 -9.20 9.35
N ILE A 112 -3.23 -9.50 9.57
CA ILE A 112 -2.77 -10.85 9.92
C ILE A 112 -3.36 -11.27 11.27
N ALA A 113 -3.29 -10.41 12.28
CA ALA A 113 -3.87 -10.70 13.60
C ALA A 113 -5.37 -11.05 13.47
N GLN A 114 -6.13 -10.22 12.74
CA GLN A 114 -7.53 -10.47 12.48
C GLN A 114 -7.79 -11.76 11.66
N ALA A 115 -6.98 -12.04 10.65
CA ALA A 115 -7.15 -13.21 9.78
C ALA A 115 -6.72 -14.52 10.45
N SER A 116 -5.89 -14.47 11.49
CA SER A 116 -5.41 -15.64 12.22
C SER A 116 -6.17 -15.89 13.54
N ASP A 117 -6.97 -14.95 14.01
CA ASP A 117 -7.82 -15.11 15.20
C ASP A 117 -8.75 -16.33 15.06
N GLY A 118 -8.62 -17.28 15.99
CA GLY A 118 -9.36 -18.55 15.99
C GLY A 118 -8.96 -19.57 14.91
N ILE A 119 -7.92 -19.28 14.10
CA ILE A 119 -7.33 -20.21 13.13
C ILE A 119 -5.92 -20.63 13.58
N ASP A 120 -5.11 -19.66 13.97
CA ASP A 120 -3.74 -19.81 14.44
C ASP A 120 -3.45 -18.74 15.50
N ASP A 121 -3.79 -19.05 16.75
CA ASP A 121 -3.63 -18.16 17.91
C ASP A 121 -2.17 -17.73 18.10
N GLN A 122 -1.21 -18.57 17.70
CA GLN A 122 0.22 -18.25 17.81
C GLN A 122 0.61 -17.18 16.78
N LEU A 123 0.10 -17.27 15.56
CA LEU A 123 0.31 -16.25 14.54
C LEU A 123 -0.39 -14.94 14.93
N ALA A 124 -1.61 -15.00 15.48
CA ALA A 124 -2.34 -13.82 15.95
C ALA A 124 -1.54 -13.08 17.03
N ALA A 125 -1.09 -13.79 18.07
CA ALA A 125 -0.29 -13.20 19.14
C ALA A 125 1.04 -12.61 18.65
N ARG A 126 1.68 -13.23 17.64
CA ARG A 126 2.90 -12.70 17.02
C ARG A 126 2.62 -11.41 16.25
N ALA A 127 1.51 -11.37 15.51
CA ALA A 127 1.11 -10.20 14.74
C ALA A 127 0.78 -9.02 15.67
N ASP A 128 0.04 -9.25 16.75
CA ASP A 128 -0.23 -8.26 17.79
C ASP A 128 1.05 -7.72 18.42
N ALA A 129 1.99 -8.60 18.78
CA ALA A 129 3.27 -8.17 19.34
C ALA A 129 4.09 -7.31 18.37
N GLN A 130 4.00 -7.55 17.06
CA GLN A 130 4.63 -6.68 16.07
C GLN A 130 3.89 -5.36 15.93
N LEU A 131 2.55 -5.38 15.96
CA LEU A 131 1.74 -4.17 15.91
C LEU A 131 2.05 -3.24 17.09
N ASP A 132 2.15 -3.78 18.31
CA ASP A 132 2.53 -3.06 19.53
C ASP A 132 3.93 -2.42 19.42
N ARG A 133 4.88 -3.07 18.73
CA ARG A 133 6.21 -2.52 18.48
C ARG A 133 6.18 -1.34 17.50
N LEU A 134 5.36 -1.45 16.45
CA LEU A 134 5.24 -0.43 15.40
C LEU A 134 4.40 0.77 15.86
N LYS A 135 3.37 0.53 16.68
CA LYS A 135 2.43 1.53 17.20
C LYS A 135 2.31 1.35 18.72
N PRO A 136 3.33 1.73 19.49
CA PRO A 136 3.26 1.60 20.94
C PRO A 136 2.06 2.39 21.48
N PRO A 137 1.26 1.80 22.38
CA PRO A 137 0.09 2.47 22.93
C PRO A 137 0.53 3.77 23.61
N LEU A 138 -0.07 4.88 23.20
CA LEU A 138 0.12 6.21 23.78
C LEU A 138 -0.44 6.24 25.22
N GLY A 139 0.21 5.58 26.19
CA GLY A 139 -0.38 5.56 27.53
C GLY A 139 0.19 4.67 28.62
N ARG A 140 1.19 3.80 28.40
CA ARG A 140 1.86 3.17 29.56
C ARG A 140 2.87 4.14 30.17
N ARG A 141 2.39 5.04 31.03
CA ARG A 141 3.26 5.68 32.03
C ARG A 141 3.95 4.55 32.80
N PRO A 142 5.29 4.53 32.90
CA PRO A 142 5.96 3.56 33.74
C PRO A 142 5.46 3.75 35.17
N ALA A 143 4.95 2.68 35.78
CA ALA A 143 4.71 2.67 37.21
C ALA A 143 6.08 2.89 37.89
N ARG A 144 6.20 4.02 38.58
CA ARG A 144 7.31 4.28 39.50
C ARG A 144 7.06 3.56 40.82
#